data_AF-A0A7Y6AAK0-F1
#
_entry.id   AF-A0A7Y6AAK0-F1
#
_cell.length_a   1.000
_cell.length_b   1.000
_cell.length_c   1.000
_cell.angle_alpha   90.00
_cell.angle_beta   90.00
_cell.angle_gamma   90.00
#
_symmetry.space_group_name_H-M   'P 1'
#
loop_
_entity.id
_entity.type
_entity.pdbx_description
1 polymer ?
#
loop_
_entity_poly.entity_id
_entity_poly.type
_entity_poly.pdbx_seq_one_letter_code
_entity_poly.pdbx_strand_id
1 'polypeptide(L)' 'MTAAERRALLGDDTIAHIHECVAAAPEPTPDVVESLRRILTHPAGRIAGPAPAADAA' A
#
# COMPACT_ATOMS: atom_id res chain seq x y z
N MET A 1 -9.48 6.73 14.77
CA MET A 1 -10.42 7.31 13.81
C MET A 1 -11.61 6.37 13.64
N THR A 2 -12.81 6.87 13.87
CA THR A 2 -14.07 6.13 13.70
C THR A 2 -14.55 6.21 12.24
N ALA A 3 -15.55 5.39 11.89
CA ALA A 3 -16.19 5.47 10.57
C ALA A 3 -16.87 6.83 10.33
N ALA A 4 -17.49 7.40 11.37
CA ALA A 4 -18.14 8.71 11.31
C ALA A 4 -17.12 9.84 11.09
N GLU A 5 -16.01 9.84 11.83
CA GLU A 5 -14.93 10.83 11.67
C GLU A 5 -14.32 10.77 10.25
N ARG A 6 -14.10 9.58 9.72
CA ARG A 6 -13.59 9.40 8.35
C ARG A 6 -14.57 9.92 7.30
N ARG A 7 -15.88 9.66 7.48
CA ARG A 7 -16.91 10.15 6.57
C ARG A 7 -17.05 11.67 6.64
N ALA A 8 -16.97 12.26 7.83
CA ALA A 8 -16.95 13.70 8.01
C ALA A 8 -15.73 14.36 7.36
N LEU A 9 -14.56 13.70 7.39
CA LEU A 9 -13.32 14.21 6.79
C LEU A 9 -13.31 14.12 5.26
N LEU A 10 -13.73 12.98 4.71
CA LEU A 10 -13.57 12.70 3.28
C LEU A 10 -14.81 13.06 2.45
N GLY A 11 -15.99 12.97 3.05
CA GLY A 11 -17.26 13.05 2.33
C GLY A 11 -17.60 11.79 1.55
N ASP A 12 -18.85 11.72 1.12
CA ASP A 12 -19.46 10.52 0.53
C ASP A 12 -18.89 10.22 -0.86
N ASP A 13 -18.74 11.27 -1.68
CA ASP A 13 -18.24 11.17 -3.05
C ASP A 13 -16.79 10.68 -3.09
N THR A 14 -15.94 11.20 -2.21
CA THR A 14 -14.54 10.75 -2.10
C THR A 14 -14.47 9.28 -1.69
N ILE A 15 -15.31 8.85 -0.74
CA ILE A 15 -15.35 7.44 -0.32
C ILE A 15 -15.81 6.55 -1.46
N ALA A 16 -16.83 6.97 -2.22
CA ALA A 16 -17.30 6.24 -3.39
C ALA A 16 -16.18 6.10 -4.43
N HIS A 17 -15.47 7.20 -4.74
CA HIS A 17 -14.35 7.19 -5.67
C HIS A 17 -13.20 6.27 -5.23
N ILE A 18 -12.88 6.25 -3.93
CA ILE A 18 -11.87 5.32 -3.38
C ILE A 18 -12.31 3.87 -3.59
N HIS A 19 -13.57 3.55 -3.32
CA HIS A 19 -14.08 2.19 -3.51
C HIS A 19 -14.06 1.77 -4.99
N GLU A 20 -14.39 2.67 -5.91
CA GLU A 20 -14.27 2.42 -7.35
C GLU A 20 -12.82 2.13 -7.76
N CYS A 21 -11.87 2.93 -7.27
CA CYS A 21 -10.45 2.71 -7.53
C CYS A 21 -9.96 1.36 -6.98
N VAL A 22 -10.40 0.99 -5.77
CA VAL A 22 -10.05 -0.30 -5.15
C VAL A 22 -10.66 -1.47 -5.92
N ALA A 23 -11.91 -1.36 -6.35
CA ALA A 23 -12.58 -2.40 -7.13
C ALA A 23 -11.96 -2.58 -8.52
N ALA A 24 -11.42 -1.51 -9.11
CA ALA A 24 -10.72 -1.56 -10.39
C ALA A 24 -9.28 -2.07 -10.29
N ALA A 25 -8.69 -2.10 -9.09
CA ALA A 25 -7.33 -2.55 -8.89
C ALA A 25 -7.24 -4.08 -9.04
N PRO A 26 -6.21 -4.61 -9.73
CA PRO A 26 -5.98 -6.04 -9.77
C PRO A 26 -5.60 -6.56 -8.38
N GLU A 27 -5.98 -7.81 -8.10
CA GLU A 27 -5.53 -8.50 -6.89
C GLU A 27 -4.00 -8.55 -6.81
N PRO A 28 -3.39 -8.20 -5.67
CA PRO A 28 -1.94 -8.23 -5.53
C PRO A 28 -1.43 -9.67 -5.56
N THR A 29 -0.26 -9.86 -6.16
CA THR A 29 0.39 -11.18 -6.18
C THR A 29 0.84 -11.59 -4.78
N PRO A 30 1.00 -12.89 -4.49
CA PRO A 30 1.49 -13.37 -3.19
C PRO A 30 2.82 -12.73 -2.76
N ASP A 31 3.75 -12.51 -3.69
CA ASP A 31 5.06 -11.91 -3.41
C ASP A 31 4.96 -10.44 -2.98
N VAL A 32 4.02 -9.70 -3.58
CA VAL A 32 3.72 -8.32 -3.20
C VAL A 32 3.11 -8.28 -1.81
N VAL A 33 2.15 -9.18 -1.51
CA VAL A 33 1.53 -9.28 -0.19
C VAL A 33 2.58 -9.58 0.89
N GLU A 34 3.49 -10.51 0.63
CA GLU A 34 4.54 -10.87 1.59
C GLU A 34 5.55 -9.73 1.80
N SER A 35 5.90 -9.02 0.73
CA SER A 35 6.76 -7.83 0.82
C SER A 35 6.13 -6.73 1.67
N LEU A 36 4.85 -6.44 1.44
CA LEU A 36 4.10 -5.46 2.23
C LEU A 36 3.96 -5.90 3.69
N ARG A 37 3.68 -7.18 3.94
CA ARG A 37 3.63 -7.73 5.30
C ARG A 37 4.95 -7.49 6.03
N ARG A 38 6.08 -7.79 5.41
CA ARG A 38 7.41 -7.59 6.01
C ARG A 38 7.66 -6.13 6.37
N ILE A 39 7.36 -5.20 5.44
CA ILE A 39 7.55 -3.75 5.63
C ILE A 39 6.68 -3.23 6.78
N LEU A 40 5.39 -3.55 6.75
CA LEU A 40 4.41 -2.97 7.68
C LEU A 40 4.44 -3.61 9.07
N THR A 41 4.95 -4.84 9.19
CA THR A 41 5.02 -5.57 10.47
C THR A 41 6.36 -5.38 11.20
N HIS A 42 7.43 -5.00 10.50
CA HIS A 42 8.75 -4.73 11.08
C HIS A 42 9.26 -3.34 10.68
N PRO A 43 8.63 -2.25 11.16
CA PRO A 43 8.98 -0.88 10.74
C PRO A 43 10.41 -0.44 11.09
N ALA A 44 11.08 -1.15 12.01
CA ALA A 44 12.49 -0.93 12.38
C ALA A 44 13.50 -1.82 11.63
N GLY A 45 13.04 -2.69 10.72
CA GLY A 45 13.92 -3.54 9.92
C GLY A 45 14.70 -2.73 8.89
N ARG A 46 16.00 -3.01 8.72
CA ARG A 46 16.85 -2.37 7.69
C ARG A 46 16.15 -2.41 6.35
N ILE A 47 15.87 -1.24 5.78
CA ILE A 47 15.52 -1.12 4.36
C ILE A 47 16.75 -1.63 3.60
N ALA A 48 16.61 -2.77 2.93
CA ALA A 48 17.59 -3.19 1.94
C ALA A 48 17.56 -2.11 0.84
N GLY A 49 18.61 -1.29 0.80
CA GLY A 49 18.81 -0.33 -0.28
C GLY A 49 18.83 -1.04 -1.63
N PRO A 50 18.58 -0.31 -2.73
CA PRO A 50 18.62 -0.91 -4.06
C PRO A 50 19.95 -1.66 -4.24
N ALA A 51 19.87 -2.89 -4.74
CA ALA A 51 21.06 -3.64 -5.13
C ALA A 51 21.87 -2.77 -6.11
N PRO A 52 23.22 -2.69 -5.97
CA PRO A 52 24.01 -1.94 -6.92
C PRO A 52 23.73 -2.50 -8.32
N ALA A 53 23.45 -1.61 -9.27
CA ALA A 53 23.37 -1.99 -10.68
C ALA A 53 24.65 -2.75 -11.01
N ALA A 54 24.51 -4.02 -11.37
CA ALA A 54 25.63 -4.80 -11.83
C ALA A 54 26.20 -4.08 -13.06
N ASP A 55 27.36 -3.46 -12.88
CA ASP A 55 28.08 -2.80 -13.96
C ASP A 55 28.39 -3.87 -15.01
N ALA A 56 27.85 -3.68 -16.20
CA ALA A 56 28.21 -4.46 -17.36
C ALA A 56 29.56 -3.94 -17.87
N ALA A 57 30.61 -4.71 -17.64
CA ALA A 57 31.91 -4.60 -18.32
C ALA A 57 32.53 -5.99 -18.49
#